data_AF-A0A0M3JDQ1-F1
#
_entry.id   AF-A0A0M3JDQ1-F1
#
_cell.length_a   1.000
_cell.length_b   1.000
_cell.length_c   1.000
_cell.angle_alpha   90.00
_cell.angle_beta   90.00
_cell.angle_gamma   90.00
#
_symmetry.space_group_name_H-M   'P 1'
#
loop_
_entity.id
_entity.type
_entity.pdbx_description
1 polymer ?
#
loop_
_entity_poly.entity_id
_entity_poly.type
_entity_poly.pdbx_seq_one_letter_code
_entity_poly.pdbx_strand_id
1 'polypeptide(L)'
;MLEIRCYDTVIRIDKQLQMHHTREAIQWFMDYLNLTSVLQERNDPSPWSWYGSMFYAGQLYTTIGYGLPVAKTRAGQIASIFYIMLGIPIFLIILKEVGRLLSRALRKFYKRLRTARNKLPSKRLASLSMPVK
;
A
#
# COMPACT_ATOMS: atom_id res chain seq x y z
N MET A 1 8.99 43.10 -2.49
CA MET A 1 7.71 42.44 -2.86
C MET A 1 7.42 42.45 -4.37
N LEU A 2 8.35 42.91 -5.24
CA LEU A 2 8.13 42.98 -6.70
C LEU A 2 8.90 41.94 -7.52
N GLU A 3 9.89 41.23 -6.95
CA GLU A 3 10.68 40.22 -7.70
C GLU A 3 9.95 38.88 -7.92
N ILE A 4 9.04 38.50 -7.03
CA ILE A 4 8.33 37.20 -7.14
C ILE A 4 7.39 37.17 -8.37
N ARG A 5 6.85 38.32 -8.78
CA ARG A 5 5.91 38.40 -9.91
C ARG A 5 6.58 38.27 -11.27
N CYS A 6 7.80 38.79 -11.42
CA CYS A 6 8.54 38.75 -12.69
C CYS A 6 8.91 37.30 -13.04
N TYR A 7 9.37 36.53 -12.04
CA TYR A 7 9.74 35.13 -12.18
C TYR A 7 8.54 34.27 -12.64
N ASP A 8 7.37 34.44 -12.04
CA ASP A 8 6.16 33.65 -12.35
C ASP A 8 5.59 33.94 -13.76
N THR A 9 5.71 35.19 -14.22
CA THR A 9 5.19 35.58 -15.55
C THR A 9 6.10 35.09 -16.69
N VAL A 10 7.44 35.14 -16.50
CA VAL A 10 8.44 34.58 -17.45
C VAL A 10 8.29 33.06 -17.55
N ILE A 11 8.09 32.41 -16.40
CA ILE A 11 7.76 30.98 -16.30
C ILE A 11 6.52 30.65 -17.13
N ARG A 12 5.44 31.42 -17.08
CA ARG A 12 4.20 31.11 -17.82
C ARG A 12 4.30 31.22 -19.35
N ILE A 13 5.21 32.04 -19.87
CA ILE A 13 5.32 32.32 -21.32
C ILE A 13 6.24 31.30 -22.01
N ASP A 14 7.28 30.83 -21.32
CA ASP A 14 8.26 29.92 -21.90
C ASP A 14 8.15 28.49 -21.33
N LYS A 15 7.46 27.64 -22.08
CA LYS A 15 7.23 26.23 -21.74
C LYS A 15 8.54 25.40 -21.70
N GLN A 16 9.57 25.81 -22.46
CA GLN A 16 10.87 25.13 -22.48
C GLN A 16 11.65 25.43 -21.19
N LEU A 17 11.62 26.69 -20.75
CA LEU A 17 12.30 27.13 -19.52
C LEU A 17 11.65 26.52 -18.27
N GLN A 18 10.31 26.42 -18.25
CA GLN A 18 9.60 25.69 -17.20
C GLN A 18 10.01 24.23 -17.09
N MET A 19 10.14 23.54 -18.21
CA MET A 19 10.54 22.14 -18.21
C MET A 19 11.96 21.94 -17.72
N HIS A 20 12.88 22.84 -18.06
CA HIS A 20 14.25 22.82 -17.56
C HIS A 20 14.30 23.03 -16.04
N HIS A 21 13.68 24.09 -15.52
CA HIS A 21 13.67 24.36 -14.09
C HIS A 21 12.94 23.27 -13.29
N THR A 22 11.83 22.74 -13.82
CA THR A 22 11.11 21.63 -13.18
C THR A 22 11.97 20.37 -13.14
N ARG A 23 12.72 20.06 -14.21
CA ARG A 23 13.64 18.92 -14.23
C ARG A 23 14.76 19.06 -13.19
N GLU A 24 15.36 20.23 -13.09
CA GLU A 24 16.43 20.50 -12.11
C GLU A 24 15.91 20.43 -10.67
N ALA A 25 14.74 21.03 -10.39
CA ALA A 25 14.13 20.96 -9.07
C ALA A 25 13.74 19.53 -8.68
N ILE A 26 13.23 18.74 -9.64
CA ILE A 26 12.93 17.31 -9.43
C ILE A 26 14.22 16.55 -9.16
N GLN A 27 15.27 16.74 -9.96
CA GLN A 27 16.56 16.06 -9.76
C GLN A 27 17.16 16.40 -8.39
N TRP A 28 17.18 17.67 -8.02
CA TRP A 28 17.65 18.12 -6.72
C TRP A 28 16.87 17.49 -5.56
N PHE A 29 15.53 17.47 -5.66
CA PHE A 29 14.68 16.87 -4.63
C PHE A 29 14.88 15.35 -4.52
N MET A 30 14.98 14.66 -5.65
CA MET A 30 15.16 13.21 -5.70
C MET A 30 16.51 12.80 -5.11
N ASP A 31 17.57 13.55 -5.38
CA ASP A 31 18.90 13.29 -4.82
C ASP A 31 18.98 13.66 -3.33
N TYR A 32 18.31 14.74 -2.90
CA TYR A 32 18.23 15.13 -1.50
C TYR A 32 17.56 14.05 -0.61
N LEU A 33 16.54 13.37 -1.14
CA LEU A 33 15.86 12.27 -0.45
C LEU A 33 16.52 10.90 -0.68
N ASN A 34 17.64 10.84 -1.41
CA ASN A 34 18.31 9.61 -1.85
C ASN A 34 17.35 8.63 -2.58
N LEU A 35 16.31 9.17 -3.19
CA LEU A 35 15.13 8.46 -3.66
C LEU A 35 15.34 7.93 -5.09
N THR A 36 16.35 8.44 -5.80
CA THR A 36 16.82 7.96 -7.11
C THR A 36 17.15 6.46 -7.09
N SER A 37 17.75 5.96 -6.01
CA SER A 37 18.06 4.52 -5.85
C SER A 37 16.81 3.64 -5.70
N VAL A 38 15.82 4.10 -4.92
CA VAL A 38 14.55 3.40 -4.67
C VAL A 38 13.65 3.43 -5.91
N LEU A 39 13.71 4.51 -6.69
CA LEU A 39 13.02 4.61 -7.98
C LEU A 39 13.69 3.71 -9.04
N GLN A 40 15.01 3.57 -8.99
CA GLN A 40 15.76 2.67 -9.87
C GLN A 40 15.42 1.20 -9.60
N GLU A 41 15.28 0.77 -8.32
CA GLU A 41 14.77 -0.58 -7.99
C GLU A 41 13.32 -0.78 -8.46
N ARG A 42 12.47 0.24 -8.37
CA ARG A 42 11.12 0.17 -8.98
C ARG A 42 11.15 0.17 -10.52
N ASN A 43 12.23 0.64 -11.13
CA ASN A 43 12.49 0.67 -12.57
C ASN A 43 13.36 -0.50 -13.02
N ASP A 44 13.32 -1.64 -12.31
CA ASP A 44 13.88 -2.90 -12.80
C ASP A 44 13.56 -3.10 -14.29
N PRO A 45 14.50 -3.63 -15.11
CA PRO A 45 14.39 -3.68 -16.56
C PRO A 45 13.20 -4.48 -17.10
N SER A 46 12.51 -5.23 -16.23
CA SER A 46 11.23 -5.84 -16.52
C SER A 46 10.42 -6.01 -15.24
N PRO A 47 9.14 -5.59 -15.22
CA PRO A 47 8.28 -5.82 -14.06
C PRO A 47 7.93 -7.31 -13.84
N TRP A 48 8.41 -8.19 -14.72
CA TRP A 48 8.18 -9.64 -14.70
C TRP A 48 9.27 -10.40 -13.94
N SER A 49 9.58 -9.97 -12.72
CA SER A 49 10.30 -10.83 -11.77
C SER A 49 9.39 -11.96 -11.26
N TRP A 50 9.95 -12.97 -10.58
CA TRP A 50 9.15 -14.03 -9.95
C TRP A 50 8.07 -13.45 -9.03
N TYR A 51 8.47 -12.52 -8.16
CA TYR A 51 7.55 -11.82 -7.26
C TYR A 51 6.57 -10.92 -8.02
N GLY A 52 7.01 -10.22 -9.06
CA GLY A 52 6.13 -9.40 -9.92
C GLY A 52 5.05 -10.24 -10.61
N SER A 53 5.41 -11.45 -11.05
CA SER A 53 4.48 -12.40 -11.68
C SER A 53 3.50 -13.02 -10.66
N MET A 54 3.97 -13.35 -9.45
CA MET A 54 3.10 -13.78 -8.36
C MET A 54 2.12 -12.67 -7.94
N PHE A 55 2.60 -11.43 -7.86
CA PHE A 55 1.77 -10.27 -7.56
C PHE A 55 0.73 -10.02 -8.65
N TYR A 56 1.12 -10.13 -9.93
CA TYR A 56 0.20 -10.10 -11.07
C TYR A 56 -0.91 -11.14 -10.94
N ALA A 57 -0.55 -12.41 -10.72
CA ALA A 57 -1.51 -13.49 -10.54
C ALA A 57 -2.42 -13.22 -9.32
N GLY A 58 -1.83 -12.79 -8.21
CA GLY A 58 -2.49 -12.41 -6.96
C GLY A 58 -3.62 -11.41 -7.17
N GLN A 59 -3.32 -10.25 -7.74
CA GLN A 59 -4.31 -9.20 -7.95
C GLN A 59 -5.45 -9.60 -8.89
N LEU A 60 -5.23 -10.59 -9.77
CA LEU A 60 -6.22 -11.06 -10.74
C LEU A 60 -7.29 -11.93 -10.08
N TYR A 61 -6.91 -12.99 -9.35
CA TYR A 61 -7.90 -13.87 -8.69
C TYR A 61 -8.51 -13.23 -7.44
N THR A 62 -7.80 -12.29 -6.81
CA THR A 62 -8.35 -11.49 -5.70
C THR A 62 -9.22 -10.33 -6.16
N THR A 63 -9.30 -10.10 -7.48
CA THR A 63 -10.08 -9.00 -8.10
C THR A 63 -9.70 -7.60 -7.60
N ILE A 64 -8.46 -7.41 -7.09
CA ILE A 64 -7.98 -6.10 -6.65
C ILE A 64 -7.67 -5.21 -7.85
N GLY A 65 -6.93 -5.75 -8.83
CA GLY A 65 -6.64 -5.07 -10.10
C GLY A 65 -5.96 -3.70 -9.98
N TYR A 66 -4.78 -3.61 -9.36
CA TYR A 66 -4.02 -2.36 -9.23
C TYR A 66 -3.60 -1.72 -10.58
N GLY A 67 -3.66 -2.48 -11.67
CA GLY A 67 -3.35 -2.00 -13.02
C GLY A 67 -1.87 -2.09 -13.41
N LEU A 68 -0.99 -2.53 -12.51
CA LEU A 68 0.44 -2.78 -12.76
C LEU A 68 0.95 -3.91 -11.86
N PRO A 69 1.77 -4.85 -12.36
CA PRO A 69 2.06 -5.12 -13.77
C PRO A 69 0.87 -5.75 -14.50
N VAL A 70 0.82 -5.65 -15.84
CA VAL A 70 -0.26 -6.20 -16.67
C VAL A 70 0.29 -6.88 -17.92
N ALA A 71 -0.31 -8.00 -18.32
CA ALA A 71 -0.01 -8.65 -19.59
C ALA A 71 -0.44 -7.76 -20.77
N LYS A 72 0.54 -7.18 -21.46
CA LYS A 72 0.32 -6.37 -22.68
C LYS A 72 0.16 -7.23 -23.94
N THR A 73 0.53 -8.51 -23.89
CA THR A 73 0.47 -9.44 -25.02
C THR A 73 -0.92 -10.07 -25.13
N ARG A 74 -1.42 -10.27 -26.35
CA ARG A 74 -2.73 -10.92 -26.59
C ARG A 74 -2.80 -12.33 -25.98
N ALA A 75 -1.73 -13.11 -26.13
CA ALA A 75 -1.64 -14.45 -25.56
C ALA A 75 -1.68 -14.42 -24.01
N GLY A 76 -0.98 -13.47 -23.38
CA GLY A 76 -1.00 -13.29 -21.94
C GLY A 76 -2.37 -12.91 -21.40
N GLN A 77 -3.08 -12.02 -22.11
CA GLN A 77 -4.45 -11.63 -21.75
C GLN A 77 -5.41 -12.82 -21.78
N ILE A 78 -5.36 -13.64 -22.84
CA ILE A 78 -6.21 -14.83 -22.96
C ILE A 78 -5.89 -15.83 -21.83
N ALA A 79 -4.60 -16.08 -21.55
CA ALA A 79 -4.19 -16.95 -20.45
C ALA A 79 -4.70 -16.43 -19.08
N SER A 80 -4.63 -15.12 -18.85
CA SER A 80 -5.16 -14.50 -17.63
C SER A 80 -6.66 -14.65 -17.48
N ILE A 81 -7.44 -14.62 -18.56
CA ILE A 81 -8.89 -14.82 -18.50
C ILE A 81 -9.22 -16.24 -18.00
N PHE A 82 -8.57 -17.28 -18.57
CA PHE A 82 -8.74 -18.65 -18.11
C PHE A 82 -8.28 -18.84 -16.66
N TYR A 83 -7.17 -18.22 -16.30
CA TYR A 83 -6.65 -18.25 -14.93
C TYR A 83 -7.64 -17.67 -13.92
N ILE A 84 -8.27 -16.53 -14.24
CA ILE A 84 -9.23 -15.86 -13.35
C ILE A 84 -10.53 -16.66 -13.21
N MET A 85 -11.02 -17.27 -14.29
CA MET A 85 -12.24 -18.09 -14.25
C MET A 85 -12.15 -19.21 -13.21
N LEU A 86 -10.99 -19.85 -13.09
CA LEU A 86 -10.75 -20.89 -12.08
C LEU A 86 -10.23 -20.30 -10.76
N GLY A 87 -9.47 -19.21 -10.81
CA GLY A 87 -8.84 -18.58 -9.65
C GLY A 87 -9.85 -17.96 -8.68
N ILE A 88 -10.85 -17.23 -9.18
CA ILE A 88 -11.86 -16.58 -8.33
C ILE A 88 -12.63 -17.60 -7.46
N PRO A 89 -13.25 -18.68 -7.99
CA PRO A 89 -14.01 -19.60 -7.16
C PRO A 89 -13.13 -20.30 -6.11
N ILE A 90 -11.91 -20.69 -6.47
CA ILE A 90 -10.94 -21.29 -5.53
C ILE A 90 -10.58 -20.28 -4.44
N PHE A 91 -10.29 -19.04 -4.82
CA PHE A 91 -9.95 -17.98 -3.88
C PHE A 91 -11.09 -17.69 -2.89
N LEU A 92 -12.35 -17.68 -3.35
CA LEU A 92 -13.51 -17.48 -2.47
C LEU A 92 -13.66 -18.61 -1.44
N ILE A 93 -13.39 -19.86 -1.83
CA ILE A 93 -13.41 -21.00 -0.90
C ILE A 93 -12.30 -20.85 0.16
N ILE A 94 -11.09 -20.47 -0.26
CA ILE A 94 -9.97 -20.22 0.65
C ILE A 94 -10.30 -19.06 1.61
N LEU A 95 -10.83 -17.96 1.08
CA LEU A 95 -11.19 -16.77 1.84
C LEU A 95 -12.22 -17.08 2.93
N LYS A 96 -13.18 -17.97 2.65
CA LYS A 96 -14.14 -18.46 3.64
C LYS A 96 -13.46 -19.16 4.81
N GLU A 97 -12.53 -20.07 4.55
CA GLU A 97 -11.83 -20.80 5.62
C GLU A 97 -10.86 -19.89 6.40
N VAL A 98 -10.16 -18.99 5.70
CA VAL A 98 -9.34 -17.95 6.34
C VAL A 98 -10.19 -17.06 7.25
N GLY A 99 -11.36 -16.63 6.79
CA GLY A 99 -12.30 -15.86 7.59
C GLY A 99 -12.81 -16.60 8.84
N ARG A 100 -13.04 -17.92 8.73
CA ARG A 100 -13.39 -18.77 9.88
C ARG A 100 -12.24 -18.87 10.88
N LEU A 101 -11.02 -19.09 10.40
CA LEU A 101 -9.82 -19.16 11.25
C LEU A 101 -9.59 -17.82 11.97
N LEU A 102 -9.65 -16.71 11.23
CA LEU A 102 -9.51 -15.36 11.77
C LEU A 102 -10.56 -15.09 12.85
N SER A 103 -11.83 -15.43 12.59
CA SER A 103 -12.91 -15.25 13.55
C SER A 103 -12.69 -16.07 14.84
N ARG A 104 -12.18 -17.30 14.73
CA ARG A 104 -11.82 -18.13 15.90
C ARG A 104 -10.64 -17.52 16.66
N ALA A 105 -9.61 -17.06 15.96
CA ALA A 105 -8.46 -16.39 16.55
C ALA A 105 -8.89 -15.12 17.30
N LEU A 106 -9.71 -14.27 16.68
CA LEU A 106 -10.27 -13.07 17.29
C LEU A 106 -11.12 -13.39 18.51
N ARG A 107 -11.99 -14.41 18.46
CA ARG A 107 -12.75 -14.84 19.64
C ARG A 107 -11.85 -15.30 20.77
N LYS A 108 -10.79 -16.06 20.47
CA LYS A 108 -9.81 -16.52 21.46
C LYS A 108 -9.05 -15.34 22.05
N PHE A 109 -8.61 -14.41 21.21
CA PHE A 109 -7.93 -13.19 21.61
C PHE A 109 -8.82 -12.30 22.48
N TYR A 110 -10.06 -12.06 22.06
CA TYR A 110 -11.05 -11.30 22.83
C TYR A 110 -11.35 -11.96 24.18
N LYS A 111 -11.52 -13.28 24.25
CA LYS A 111 -11.69 -14.01 25.52
C LYS A 111 -10.47 -13.84 26.42
N ARG A 112 -9.25 -13.98 25.89
CA ARG A 112 -8.00 -13.76 26.64
C ARG A 112 -7.92 -12.33 27.19
N LEU A 113 -8.21 -11.32 26.37
CA LEU A 113 -8.24 -9.92 26.78
C LEU A 113 -9.31 -9.66 27.85
N ARG A 114 -10.51 -10.21 27.69
CA ARG A 114 -11.60 -10.08 28.68
C ARG A 114 -11.23 -10.75 30.00
N THR A 115 -10.64 -11.95 29.99
CA THR A 115 -10.17 -12.62 31.21
C THR A 115 -9.02 -11.85 31.85
N ALA A 116 -8.07 -11.31 31.09
CA ALA A 116 -7.01 -10.45 31.61
C ALA A 116 -7.56 -9.16 32.24
N ARG A 117 -8.58 -8.54 31.61
CA ARG A 117 -9.31 -7.39 32.15
C ARG A 117 -10.06 -7.72 33.43
N ASN A 118 -10.74 -8.87 33.48
CA ASN A 118 -11.46 -9.30 34.68
C ASN A 118 -10.50 -9.73 35.81
N LYS A 119 -9.24 -10.06 35.49
CA LYS A 119 -8.16 -10.30 36.46
C LYS A 119 -7.50 -9.02 36.97
N LEU A 120 -7.76 -7.85 36.39
CA LEU A 120 -7.40 -6.56 37.00
C LEU A 120 -8.32 -6.36 38.21
N PRO A 121 -7.80 -6.52 39.45
CA PRO A 121 -8.62 -6.49 40.62
C PRO A 121 -8.98 -5.03 40.92
N SER A 122 -10.24 -4.83 41.32
CA SER A 122 -10.79 -3.65 42.00
C SER A 122 -9.89 -3.05 43.10
N LYS A 123 -8.82 -3.74 43.54
CA LYS A 123 -7.81 -3.26 44.49
C LYS A 123 -7.08 -1.98 44.09
N ARG A 124 -7.03 -1.60 42.80
CA ARG A 124 -6.45 -0.31 42.37
C ARG A 124 -7.43 0.86 42.37
N LEU A 125 -8.75 0.59 42.39
CA LEU A 125 -9.79 1.61 42.54
C LEU A 125 -10.01 1.98 44.01
N ALA A 126 -9.83 1.01 44.93
CA ALA A 126 -9.84 1.27 46.37
C ALA A 126 -8.58 2.01 46.87
N SER A 127 -7.45 1.95 46.15
CA SER A 127 -6.24 2.69 46.50
C SER A 127 -6.19 4.11 45.91
N LEU A 128 -7.15 4.49 45.07
CA LEU A 128 -7.25 5.82 44.43
C LEU A 128 -8.28 6.73 45.11
N SER A 129 -9.10 6.20 46.03
CA SER A 129 -9.85 7.01 46.99
C SER A 129 -8.98 7.31 48.21
N MET A 130 -8.03 8.24 48.09
CA MET A 130 -7.48 8.88 49.29
C MET A 130 -8.56 9.80 49.88
N PRO A 131 -8.77 9.82 51.21
CA PRO A 131 -9.71 10.73 51.84
C PRO A 131 -9.20 12.16 51.64
N VAL A 132 -10.01 12.99 50.99
CA VAL A 132 -9.88 14.44 51.06
C VAL A 132 -10.23 14.83 52.49
N LYS A 133 -9.20 15.18 53.27
CA LYS A 133 -9.33 15.92 54.53
C LYS A 133 -9.41 17.41 54.22
#